data_AF-A0A917RMX6-F1
#
_entry.id   AF-A0A917RMX6-F1
#
_cell.length_a   1.000
_cell.length_b   1.000
_cell.length_c   1.000
_cell.angle_alpha   90.00
_cell.angle_beta   90.00
_cell.angle_gamma   90.00
#
_symmetry.space_group_name_H-M   'P 1'
#
loop_
_entity.id
_entity.type
_entity.pdbx_description
1 polymer ?
#
loop_
_entity_poly.entity_id
_entity_poly.type
_entity_poly.pdbx_seq_one_letter_code
_entity_poly.pdbx_strand_id
1 'polypeptide(L)'
;MYDRPFLTLPEELLLACGDPETGRIRPPDFFARALSGAVLAELELRGAIIIEQSKIVELRPLTRGEPVIDRLFEQLNSDIAPGQLGNEQSRLVGGPDSFRNLRHVVPPRGVAARASAGMRFALASGLPNWTLSDWISSWHRFRDIEERYLEAMEARGLVIAHRRRILGIVPRTTWNNASPGYARESTARIDETVRAVTHTERSQAPSRRAMHLVALVGAAGLSGRLFPGHEYLNTHRHIEHITSGNPIAAAVRSVREADEEARRSLD
;
A
#
# COMPACT_ATOMS: atom_id res chain seq x y z
N MET A 1 -16.66 -0.65 -26.33
CA MET A 1 -16.52 -0.51 -24.86
C MET A 1 -15.32 -1.35 -24.48
N TYR A 2 -14.12 -0.76 -24.43
CA TYR A 2 -12.90 -1.52 -24.10
C TYR A 2 -13.03 -2.05 -22.68
N ASP A 3 -12.83 -3.37 -22.50
CA ASP A 3 -12.78 -4.00 -21.20
C ASP A 3 -11.64 -3.34 -20.41
N ARG A 4 -11.98 -2.62 -19.34
CA ARG A 4 -11.01 -1.78 -18.62
C ARG A 4 -10.12 -2.69 -17.77
N PRO A 5 -8.79 -2.57 -17.86
CA PRO A 5 -7.92 -3.39 -17.03
C PRO A 5 -8.14 -3.06 -15.55
N PHE A 6 -8.34 -4.09 -14.73
CA PHE A 6 -8.37 -3.95 -13.28
C PHE A 6 -7.00 -3.46 -12.80
N LEU A 7 -6.95 -2.31 -12.13
CA LEU A 7 -5.74 -1.76 -11.53
C LEU A 7 -5.77 -1.96 -10.02
N THR A 8 -4.64 -2.38 -9.47
CA THR A 8 -4.40 -2.33 -8.02
C THR A 8 -4.17 -0.87 -7.58
N LEU A 9 -4.30 -0.60 -6.28
CA LEU A 9 -4.00 0.74 -5.75
C LEU A 9 -2.57 1.22 -6.10
N PRO A 10 -1.50 0.41 -5.98
CA PRO A 10 -0.14 0.82 -6.35
C PRO A 10 -0.02 1.20 -7.84
N GLU A 11 -0.63 0.42 -8.74
CA GLU A 11 -0.57 0.68 -10.18
C GLU A 11 -1.30 1.97 -10.55
N GLU A 12 -2.45 2.22 -9.93
CA GLU A 12 -3.23 3.44 -10.16
C GLU A 12 -2.46 4.69 -9.74
N LEU A 13 -1.77 4.64 -8.58
CA LEU A 13 -0.90 5.71 -8.11
C LEU A 13 0.30 5.93 -9.05
N LEU A 14 0.96 4.86 -9.51
CA LEU A 14 2.08 4.96 -10.46
C LEU A 14 1.67 5.56 -11.80
N LEU A 15 0.53 5.14 -12.36
CA LEU A 15 0.03 5.71 -13.62
C LEU A 15 -0.32 7.20 -13.47
N ALA A 16 -0.80 7.61 -12.30
CA ALA A 16 -1.08 9.02 -11.99
C ALA A 16 0.19 9.88 -11.88
N CYS A 17 1.36 9.27 -11.68
CA CYS A 17 2.65 9.94 -11.78
C CYS A 17 3.12 10.16 -13.23
N GLY A 18 2.35 9.70 -14.22
CA GLY A 18 2.58 9.97 -15.63
C GLY A 18 2.42 11.45 -15.99
N ASP A 19 3.32 11.96 -16.82
CA ASP A 19 3.14 13.23 -17.49
C ASP A 19 2.12 13.06 -18.65
N PRO A 20 1.06 13.88 -18.74
CA PRO A 20 -0.02 13.65 -19.71
C PRO A 20 0.41 13.88 -21.17
N GLU A 21 1.44 14.69 -21.40
CA GLU A 21 1.91 15.00 -22.75
C GLU A 21 2.93 13.97 -23.24
N THR A 22 3.91 13.65 -22.39
CA THR A 22 5.03 12.78 -22.73
C THR A 22 4.82 11.32 -22.33
N GLY A 23 3.83 11.04 -21.50
CA GLY A 23 3.60 9.73 -20.89
C GLY A 23 4.66 9.34 -19.85
N ARG A 24 5.70 10.15 -19.62
CA ARG A 24 6.82 9.79 -18.76
C ARG A 24 6.38 9.72 -17.30
N ILE A 25 6.62 8.59 -16.65
CA ILE A 25 6.33 8.40 -15.22
C ILE A 25 7.42 9.09 -14.41
N ARG A 26 6.99 10.01 -13.54
CA ARG A 26 7.86 10.75 -12.62
C ARG A 26 7.21 10.75 -11.24
N PRO A 27 7.47 9.73 -10.43
CA PRO A 27 7.01 9.70 -9.05
C PRO A 27 7.68 10.83 -8.25
N PRO A 28 6.99 11.42 -7.26
CA PRO A 28 7.60 12.32 -6.28
C PRO A 28 8.74 11.65 -5.50
N ASP A 29 9.51 12.45 -4.75
CA ASP A 29 10.49 11.89 -3.82
C ASP A 29 9.81 11.02 -2.76
N PHE A 30 10.52 9.98 -2.30
CA PHE A 30 10.04 9.03 -1.29
C PHE A 30 8.72 8.31 -1.66
N PHE A 31 8.36 8.27 -2.95
CA PHE A 31 7.10 7.65 -3.41
C PHE A 31 6.99 6.15 -3.10
N ALA A 32 8.13 5.46 -2.93
CA ALA A 32 8.16 4.10 -2.41
C ALA A 32 7.38 3.94 -1.09
N ARG A 33 7.33 4.97 -0.23
CA ARG A 33 6.50 4.96 1.00
C ARG A 33 5.01 4.91 0.68
N ALA A 34 4.56 5.70 -0.30
CA ALA A 34 3.19 5.67 -0.77
C ALA A 34 2.81 4.34 -1.41
N LEU A 35 3.70 3.74 -2.21
CA LEU A 35 3.49 2.42 -2.79
C LEU A 35 3.43 1.32 -1.73
N SER A 36 4.26 1.42 -0.70
CA SER A 36 4.22 0.50 0.45
C SER A 36 2.86 0.55 1.15
N GLY A 37 2.35 1.74 1.44
CA GLY A 37 1.01 1.91 1.98
C GLY A 37 -0.08 1.42 1.04
N ALA A 38 0.05 1.65 -0.27
CA ALA A 38 -0.90 1.16 -1.26
C ALA A 38 -0.94 -0.37 -1.33
N VAL A 39 0.20 -1.06 -1.13
CA VAL A 39 0.24 -2.52 -1.00
C VAL A 39 -0.49 -2.97 0.25
N LEU A 40 -0.23 -2.35 1.41
CA LEU A 40 -0.95 -2.69 2.64
C LEU A 40 -2.46 -2.47 2.49
N ALA A 41 -2.88 -1.38 1.83
CA ALA A 41 -4.29 -1.10 1.56
C ALA A 41 -4.91 -2.14 0.62
N GLU A 42 -4.19 -2.56 -0.43
CA GLU A 42 -4.65 -3.61 -1.35
C GLU A 42 -4.78 -4.97 -0.64
N LEU A 43 -3.85 -5.31 0.25
CA LEU A 43 -3.93 -6.51 1.09
C LEU A 43 -5.13 -6.44 2.06
N GLU A 44 -5.39 -5.28 2.65
CA GLU A 44 -6.53 -5.06 3.55
C GLU A 44 -7.88 -5.16 2.81
N LEU A 45 -7.94 -4.60 1.59
CA LEU A 45 -9.11 -4.70 0.71
C LEU A 45 -9.40 -6.14 0.29
N ARG A 46 -8.35 -6.95 0.10
CA ARG A 46 -8.46 -8.38 -0.18
C ARG A 46 -8.72 -9.23 1.07
N GLY A 47 -8.77 -8.61 2.25
CA GLY A 47 -8.99 -9.29 3.53
C GLY A 47 -7.82 -10.16 3.97
N ALA A 48 -6.64 -9.97 3.38
CA ALA A 48 -5.42 -10.69 3.69
C ALA A 48 -4.73 -10.19 4.95
N ILE A 49 -4.95 -8.91 5.28
CA ILE A 49 -4.55 -8.31 6.55
C ILE A 49 -5.76 -7.68 7.24
N ILE A 50 -5.75 -7.69 8.56
CA ILE A 50 -6.63 -6.84 9.38
C ILE A 50 -5.76 -5.84 10.12
N ILE A 51 -6.17 -4.58 10.09
CA ILE A 51 -5.49 -3.48 10.74
C ILE A 51 -6.36 -2.97 11.88
N GLU A 52 -5.78 -2.90 13.08
CA GLU A 52 -6.38 -2.26 14.25
C GLU A 52 -5.33 -1.39 14.91
N GLN A 53 -5.71 -0.17 15.34
CA GLN A 53 -4.84 0.74 16.09
C GLN A 53 -3.44 0.92 15.46
N SER A 54 -3.40 1.08 14.14
CA SER A 54 -2.17 1.24 13.35
C SER A 54 -1.21 0.04 13.38
N LYS A 55 -1.72 -1.16 13.62
CA LYS A 55 -0.95 -2.42 13.58
C LYS A 55 -1.68 -3.46 12.74
N ILE A 56 -0.91 -4.34 12.11
CA ILE A 56 -1.46 -5.56 11.50
C ILE A 56 -1.71 -6.55 12.64
N VAL A 57 -2.96 -7.00 12.80
CA VAL A 57 -3.38 -7.89 13.90
C VAL A 57 -3.76 -9.29 13.44
N GLU A 58 -4.03 -9.48 12.14
CA GLU A 58 -4.38 -10.79 11.59
C GLU A 58 -3.87 -10.90 10.15
N LEU A 59 -3.38 -12.09 9.78
CA LEU A 59 -3.05 -12.49 8.41
C LEU A 59 -3.98 -13.61 7.96
N ARG A 60 -4.46 -13.53 6.72
CA ARG A 60 -5.30 -14.55 6.08
C ARG A 60 -4.78 -14.90 4.69
N PRO A 61 -4.76 -16.18 4.30
CA PRO A 61 -4.33 -16.58 2.97
C PRO A 61 -5.07 -15.81 1.86
N LEU A 62 -4.32 -15.26 0.91
CA LEU A 62 -4.89 -14.64 -0.28
C LEU A 62 -5.66 -15.66 -1.11
N THR A 63 -6.86 -15.28 -1.56
CA THR A 63 -7.74 -16.14 -2.36
C THR A 63 -7.81 -15.73 -3.83
N ARG A 64 -7.28 -14.56 -4.20
CA ARG A 64 -7.30 -14.00 -5.56
C ARG A 64 -6.00 -13.28 -5.88
N GLY A 65 -5.45 -13.60 -7.05
CA GLY A 65 -4.05 -13.33 -7.36
C GLY A 65 -3.79 -12.13 -8.23
N GLU A 66 -2.95 -11.21 -7.73
CA GLU A 66 -2.14 -10.33 -8.56
C GLU A 66 -0.67 -10.68 -8.26
N PRO A 67 0.19 -10.99 -9.24
CA PRO A 67 1.49 -11.62 -8.98
C PRO A 67 2.41 -10.85 -8.01
N VAL A 68 2.39 -9.52 -8.01
CA VAL A 68 3.22 -8.70 -7.11
C VAL A 68 2.63 -8.71 -5.71
N ILE A 69 1.31 -8.53 -5.58
CA ILE A 69 0.62 -8.59 -4.29
C ILE A 69 0.75 -9.96 -3.64
N ASP A 70 0.60 -11.04 -4.41
CA ASP A 70 0.71 -12.41 -3.92
C ASP A 70 2.11 -12.70 -3.39
N ARG A 71 3.13 -12.34 -4.17
CA ARG A 71 4.52 -12.50 -3.77
C ARG A 71 4.86 -11.67 -2.52
N LEU A 72 4.38 -10.43 -2.44
CA LEU A 72 4.60 -9.59 -1.27
C LEU A 72 3.89 -10.14 -0.04
N PHE A 73 2.70 -10.71 -0.19
CA PHE A 73 2.00 -11.37 0.91
C PHE A 73 2.72 -12.65 1.37
N GLU A 74 3.19 -13.47 0.43
CA GLU A 74 4.00 -14.65 0.75
C GLU A 74 5.28 -14.26 1.50
N GLN A 75 5.98 -13.21 1.06
CA GLN A 75 7.15 -12.65 1.73
C GLN A 75 6.81 -12.10 3.11
N LEU A 76 5.69 -11.38 3.25
CA LEU A 76 5.22 -10.87 4.53
C LEU A 76 4.96 -12.03 5.51
N ASN A 77 4.23 -13.05 5.06
CA ASN A 77 3.93 -14.23 5.84
C ASN A 77 5.21 -15.03 6.19
N SER A 78 6.16 -15.12 5.25
CA SER A 78 7.43 -15.82 5.45
C SER A 78 8.48 -15.02 6.23
N ASP A 79 8.34 -13.71 6.39
CA ASP A 79 9.25 -12.92 7.24
C ASP A 79 8.71 -12.86 8.68
N ILE A 80 7.42 -13.16 8.85
CA ILE A 80 6.73 -13.24 10.16
C ILE A 80 6.85 -14.66 10.75
N ALA A 81 6.68 -15.71 9.95
CA ALA A 81 6.63 -17.11 10.42
C ALA A 81 7.97 -17.70 10.92
N PRO A 82 9.15 -17.38 10.35
CA PRO A 82 10.46 -17.79 10.82
C PRO A 82 11.20 -16.63 11.49
N GLY A 83 10.64 -16.12 12.59
CA GLY A 83 11.38 -15.37 13.59
C GLY A 83 11.67 -13.88 13.30
N GLN A 84 11.22 -13.05 14.25
CA GLN A 84 12.02 -11.92 14.74
C GLN A 84 12.23 -10.74 13.77
N LEU A 85 11.15 -10.14 13.24
CA LEU A 85 11.20 -8.70 12.92
C LEU A 85 11.24 -7.90 14.24
N GLY A 86 12.44 -7.71 14.78
CA GLY A 86 12.68 -6.84 15.96
C GLY A 86 13.55 -7.38 17.09
N ASN A 87 14.08 -8.62 17.02
CA ASN A 87 14.91 -9.16 18.11
C ASN A 87 16.34 -9.40 17.64
N GLU A 88 17.15 -8.35 17.75
CA GLU A 88 18.53 -8.50 18.22
C GLU A 88 18.67 -8.08 19.70
N GLN A 89 17.59 -7.77 20.40
CA GLN A 89 17.64 -7.46 21.84
C GLN A 89 16.50 -8.15 22.58
N SER A 90 16.84 -8.73 23.74
CA SER A 90 15.99 -9.53 24.64
C SER A 90 15.97 -11.04 24.38
N ARG A 91 17.15 -11.67 24.38
CA ARG A 91 17.30 -12.84 25.28
C ARG A 91 16.90 -12.35 26.67
N LEU A 92 15.90 -12.95 27.31
CA LEU A 92 15.82 -13.21 28.75
C LEU A 92 14.51 -13.95 29.07
N VAL A 93 14.67 -15.24 29.44
CA VAL A 93 13.94 -16.00 30.47
C VAL A 93 12.42 -16.23 30.31
N GLY A 94 12.08 -17.49 30.01
CA GLY A 94 10.79 -18.14 30.26
C GLY A 94 10.88 -19.63 29.89
N GLY A 95 10.91 -20.52 30.88
CA GLY A 95 11.29 -21.94 30.75
C GLY A 95 10.31 -22.89 30.03
N PRO A 96 10.65 -24.18 29.92
CA PRO A 96 10.11 -25.13 28.92
C PRO A 96 8.73 -25.75 29.20
N ASP A 97 7.85 -25.14 30.00
CA ASP A 97 6.66 -25.84 30.53
C ASP A 97 5.29 -25.45 29.94
N SER A 98 5.23 -24.59 28.92
CA SER A 98 3.94 -24.06 28.43
C SER A 98 3.23 -24.89 27.34
N PHE A 99 3.81 -26.00 26.86
CA PHE A 99 3.29 -26.71 25.66
C PHE A 99 2.50 -28.00 25.90
N ARG A 100 2.16 -28.36 27.15
CA ARG A 100 1.48 -29.65 27.42
C ARG A 100 -0.05 -29.65 27.35
N ASN A 101 -0.71 -28.49 27.24
CA ASN A 101 -2.19 -28.41 27.34
C ASN A 101 -2.94 -28.04 26.04
N LEU A 102 -2.33 -28.15 24.86
CA LEU A 102 -3.01 -27.91 23.57
C LEU A 102 -3.07 -29.16 22.68
N ARG A 103 -3.48 -30.29 23.24
CA ARG A 103 -3.95 -31.43 22.43
C ARG A 103 -5.44 -31.63 22.64
N HIS A 104 -6.15 -31.64 21.52
CA HIS A 104 -7.57 -31.94 21.32
C HIS A 104 -8.57 -30.80 21.54
N VAL A 105 -8.68 -29.94 20.53
CA VAL A 105 -10.00 -29.42 20.13
C VAL A 105 -10.10 -29.55 18.61
N VAL A 106 -10.68 -30.66 18.15
CA VAL A 106 -11.18 -30.77 16.77
C VAL A 106 -12.61 -30.23 16.81
N PRO A 107 -12.95 -29.13 16.10
CA PRO A 107 -14.31 -28.63 16.12
C PRO A 107 -15.23 -29.57 15.30
N PRO A 108 -16.46 -29.82 15.76
CA PRO A 108 -17.42 -30.61 14.98
C PRO A 108 -17.84 -29.84 13.72
N ARG A 109 -18.05 -30.60 12.63
CA ARG A 109 -18.53 -30.08 11.35
C ARG A 109 -19.90 -29.41 11.55
N GLY A 110 -19.99 -28.11 11.29
CA GLY A 110 -21.29 -27.41 11.23
C GLY A 110 -21.37 -25.99 11.81
N VAL A 111 -20.30 -25.40 12.36
CA VAL A 111 -20.38 -24.04 12.95
C VAL A 111 -19.21 -23.16 12.48
N ALA A 112 -19.20 -22.79 11.20
CA ALA A 112 -18.13 -22.00 10.59
C ALA A 112 -18.24 -20.47 10.80
N ALA A 113 -19.22 -19.97 11.56
CA ALA A 113 -19.58 -18.55 11.49
C ALA A 113 -19.26 -17.68 12.71
N ARG A 114 -18.62 -18.20 13.77
CA ARG A 114 -18.21 -17.37 14.92
C ARG A 114 -16.89 -17.84 15.51
N ALA A 115 -15.79 -17.55 14.83
CA ALA A 115 -14.50 -17.42 15.51
C ALA A 115 -14.62 -16.21 16.45
N SER A 116 -14.71 -16.47 17.75
CA SER A 116 -14.77 -15.44 18.79
C SER A 116 -13.48 -14.60 18.76
N ALA A 117 -13.58 -13.33 19.13
CA ALA A 117 -12.44 -12.40 19.18
C ALA A 117 -11.22 -12.94 19.96
N GLY A 118 -11.42 -13.91 20.88
CA GLY A 118 -10.35 -14.60 21.59
C GLY A 118 -9.47 -15.51 20.71
N MET A 119 -10.01 -16.11 19.64
CA MET A 119 -9.22 -16.89 18.68
C MET A 119 -8.37 -15.98 17.78
N ARG A 120 -8.84 -14.76 17.50
CA ARG A 120 -8.07 -13.72 16.78
C ARG A 120 -6.86 -13.26 17.58
N PHE A 121 -7.02 -13.15 18.90
CA PHE A 121 -5.94 -12.77 19.81
C PHE A 121 -4.83 -13.84 19.92
N ALA A 122 -5.15 -15.13 19.78
CA ALA A 122 -4.17 -16.21 19.79
C ALA A 122 -3.34 -16.32 18.49
N LEU A 123 -3.82 -15.76 17.37
CA LEU A 123 -3.04 -15.60 16.14
C LEU A 123 -2.20 -14.31 16.14
N ALA A 124 -2.64 -13.28 16.87
CA ALA A 124 -1.87 -12.05 17.07
C ALA A 124 -0.55 -12.25 17.84
N SER A 125 -0.40 -13.33 18.61
CA SER A 125 0.82 -13.66 19.35
C SER A 125 2.04 -14.07 18.50
N GLY A 126 1.89 -14.18 17.17
CA GLY A 126 2.99 -14.42 16.23
C GLY A 126 3.41 -13.20 15.39
N LEU A 127 2.65 -12.09 15.45
CA LEU A 127 2.96 -10.89 14.66
C LEU A 127 3.96 -9.99 15.40
N PRO A 128 4.88 -9.33 14.68
CA PRO A 128 5.76 -8.35 15.31
C PRO A 128 4.93 -7.18 15.86
N ASN A 129 5.38 -6.58 16.97
CA ASN A 129 4.72 -5.41 17.58
C ASN A 129 4.93 -4.10 16.77
N TRP A 130 5.15 -4.21 15.47
CA TRP A 130 5.42 -3.11 14.55
C TRP A 130 4.15 -2.34 14.23
N THR A 131 4.27 -1.03 14.21
CA THR A 131 3.26 -0.12 13.66
C THR A 131 3.29 -0.17 12.13
N LEU A 132 2.25 0.34 11.47
CA LEU A 132 2.25 0.54 10.02
C LEU A 132 3.43 1.41 9.56
N SER A 133 3.81 2.42 10.35
CA SER A 133 4.98 3.25 10.06
C SER A 133 6.28 2.46 10.12
N ASP A 134 6.43 1.52 11.07
CA ASP A 134 7.59 0.63 11.15
C ASP A 134 7.67 -0.29 9.92
N TRP A 135 6.54 -0.87 9.52
CA TRP A 135 6.47 -1.67 8.28
C TRP A 135 6.87 -0.85 7.04
N ILE A 136 6.30 0.33 6.86
CA ILE A 136 6.56 1.20 5.70
C ILE A 136 8.00 1.72 5.69
N SER A 137 8.57 2.02 6.87
CA SER A 137 9.92 2.57 7.00
C SER A 137 11.01 1.51 6.90
N SER A 138 10.81 0.36 7.55
CA SER A 138 11.88 -0.56 7.94
C SER A 138 11.82 -1.91 7.22
N TRP A 139 10.68 -2.32 6.66
CA TRP A 139 10.60 -3.61 5.96
C TRP A 139 11.38 -3.57 4.65
N HIS A 140 12.48 -4.32 4.59
CA HIS A 140 13.42 -4.28 3.47
C HIS A 140 12.80 -4.65 2.11
N ARG A 141 11.72 -5.44 2.08
CA ARG A 141 10.99 -5.81 0.85
C ARG A 141 10.29 -4.64 0.17
N PHE A 142 10.14 -3.50 0.85
CA PHE A 142 9.58 -2.28 0.29
C PHE A 142 10.62 -1.35 -0.34
N ARG A 143 11.93 -1.63 -0.22
CA ARG A 143 12.99 -0.77 -0.77
C ARG A 143 12.99 -0.72 -2.31
N ASP A 144 12.65 -1.83 -2.95
CA ASP A 144 12.61 -2.00 -4.41
C ASP A 144 11.18 -2.09 -4.95
N ILE A 145 10.17 -1.68 -4.17
CA ILE A 145 8.76 -1.84 -4.52
C ILE A 145 8.38 -1.12 -5.82
N GLU A 146 8.93 0.08 -6.04
CA GLU A 146 8.65 0.86 -7.24
C GLU A 146 9.10 0.13 -8.51
N GLU A 147 10.33 -0.38 -8.51
CA GLU A 147 10.90 -1.13 -9.64
C GLU A 147 10.09 -2.41 -9.90
N ARG A 148 9.76 -3.17 -8.85
CA ARG A 148 8.93 -4.40 -8.98
C ARG A 148 7.57 -4.13 -9.62
N TYR A 149 6.90 -3.05 -9.23
CA TYR A 149 5.62 -2.68 -9.83
C TYR A 149 5.77 -2.21 -11.27
N LEU A 150 6.79 -1.41 -11.57
CA LEU A 150 7.05 -0.94 -12.94
C LEU A 150 7.38 -2.10 -13.89
N GLU A 151 8.15 -3.08 -13.44
CA GLU A 151 8.42 -4.32 -14.18
C GLU A 151 7.13 -5.15 -14.42
N ALA A 152 6.31 -5.31 -13.38
CA ALA A 152 5.04 -6.02 -13.52
C ALA A 152 4.06 -5.30 -14.45
N MET A 153 4.02 -3.96 -14.38
CA MET A 153 3.22 -3.13 -15.27
C MET A 153 3.73 -3.18 -16.71
N GLU A 154 5.04 -3.31 -16.94
CA GLU A 154 5.61 -3.52 -18.29
C GLU A 154 5.17 -4.88 -18.84
N ALA A 155 5.24 -5.93 -18.02
CA ALA A 155 4.77 -7.27 -18.40
C ALA A 155 3.27 -7.28 -18.74
N ARG A 156 2.47 -6.41 -18.12
CA ARG A 156 1.03 -6.22 -18.39
C ARG A 156 0.74 -5.24 -19.54
N GLY A 157 1.76 -4.61 -20.13
CA GLY A 157 1.59 -3.61 -21.20
C GLY A 157 1.00 -2.27 -20.74
N LEU A 158 1.06 -1.96 -19.44
CA LEU A 158 0.62 -0.67 -18.89
C LEU A 158 1.70 0.41 -19.04
N VAL A 159 2.98 0.00 -19.00
CA VAL A 159 4.14 0.88 -19.14
C VAL A 159 5.16 0.30 -20.11
N ILE A 160 6.07 1.15 -20.60
CA ILE A 160 7.17 0.81 -21.48
C ILE A 160 8.46 1.27 -20.80
N ALA A 161 9.43 0.37 -20.67
CA ALA A 161 10.75 0.72 -20.15
C ALA A 161 11.70 1.12 -21.29
N HIS A 162 12.20 2.34 -21.23
CA HIS A 162 13.27 2.80 -22.09
C HIS A 162 14.61 2.65 -21.36
N ARG A 163 15.37 1.63 -21.74
CA ARG A 163 16.68 1.31 -21.18
C ARG A 163 17.77 1.99 -22.01
N ARG A 164 18.60 2.84 -21.39
CA ARG A 164 19.75 3.54 -22.02
C ARG A 164 21.00 3.41 -21.16
N ARG A 165 22.18 3.72 -21.71
CA ARG A 165 23.44 3.81 -20.96
C ARG A 165 23.99 5.24 -20.99
N ILE A 166 24.26 5.80 -19.81
CA ILE A 166 24.97 7.08 -19.67
C ILE A 166 26.47 6.79 -19.71
N LEU A 167 27.21 7.53 -20.54
CA LEU A 167 28.65 7.36 -20.76
C LEU A 167 29.07 5.91 -21.07
N GLY A 168 28.17 5.11 -21.67
CA GLY A 168 28.41 3.72 -22.04
C GLY A 168 28.43 2.69 -20.91
N ILE A 169 28.43 3.10 -19.63
CA ILE A 169 28.62 2.18 -18.48
C ILE A 169 27.51 2.22 -17.43
N VAL A 170 26.80 3.34 -17.27
CA VAL A 170 25.76 3.47 -16.23
C VAL A 170 24.39 3.19 -16.87
N PRO A 171 23.74 2.03 -16.61
CA PRO A 171 22.39 1.79 -17.09
C PRO A 171 21.42 2.79 -16.46
N ARG A 172 20.51 3.33 -17.28
CA ARG A 172 19.43 4.19 -16.84
C ARG A 172 18.14 3.75 -17.51
N THR A 173 17.16 3.40 -16.70
CA THR A 173 15.81 3.06 -17.16
C THR A 173 14.90 4.27 -16.93
N THR A 174 14.16 4.66 -17.95
CA THR A 174 13.05 5.61 -17.82
C THR A 174 11.77 4.92 -18.23
N TRP A 175 10.72 5.13 -17.45
CA TRP A 175 9.44 4.46 -17.64
C TRP A 175 8.43 5.45 -18.22
N ASN A 176 7.71 5.01 -19.25
CA ASN A 176 6.63 5.75 -19.86
C ASN A 176 5.35 4.93 -19.79
N ASN A 177 4.20 5.57 -19.64
CA ASN A 177 2.92 4.93 -19.88
C ASN A 177 2.88 4.38 -21.32
N ALA A 178 2.35 3.17 -21.49
CA ALA A 178 2.30 2.54 -22.81
C ALA A 178 1.45 3.33 -23.82
N SER A 179 0.49 4.10 -23.30
CA SER A 179 -0.23 5.13 -24.04
C SER A 179 -0.26 6.43 -23.24
N PRO A 180 -0.07 7.61 -23.86
CA PRO A 180 -0.33 8.89 -23.20
C PRO A 180 -1.76 8.99 -22.62
N GLY A 181 -2.71 8.22 -23.17
CA GLY A 181 -4.06 8.09 -22.65
C GLY A 181 -4.12 7.58 -21.20
N TYR A 182 -3.21 6.69 -20.78
CA TYR A 182 -3.26 6.12 -19.43
C TYR A 182 -2.97 7.13 -18.31
N ALA A 183 -2.12 8.13 -18.55
CA ALA A 183 -1.92 9.22 -17.58
C ALA A 183 -3.23 9.98 -17.37
N ARG A 184 -3.86 10.40 -18.48
CA ARG A 184 -5.13 11.14 -18.44
C ARG A 184 -6.26 10.31 -17.84
N GLU A 185 -6.37 9.04 -18.22
CA GLU A 185 -7.38 8.13 -17.70
C GLU A 185 -7.20 7.85 -16.21
N SER A 186 -5.97 7.67 -15.73
CA SER A 186 -5.69 7.48 -14.30
C SER A 186 -6.01 8.74 -13.51
N THR A 187 -5.57 9.91 -13.97
CA THR A 187 -5.90 11.20 -13.34
C THR A 187 -7.41 11.45 -13.32
N ALA A 188 -8.11 11.21 -14.43
CA ALA A 188 -9.56 11.34 -14.50
C ALA A 188 -10.28 10.38 -13.54
N ARG A 189 -9.77 9.15 -13.38
CA ARG A 189 -10.30 8.17 -12.44
C ARG A 189 -10.10 8.60 -10.99
N ILE A 190 -8.96 9.17 -10.67
CA ILE A 190 -8.71 9.73 -9.33
C ILE A 190 -9.60 10.94 -9.09
N ASP A 191 -9.75 11.86 -10.05
CA ASP A 191 -10.68 13.00 -9.94
C ASP A 191 -12.12 12.51 -9.74
N GLU A 192 -12.60 11.55 -10.53
CA GLU A 192 -13.93 10.94 -10.37
C GLU A 192 -14.10 10.33 -8.97
N THR A 193 -13.09 9.60 -8.47
CA THR A 193 -13.12 9.01 -7.14
C THR A 193 -13.15 10.08 -6.05
N VAL A 194 -12.33 11.12 -6.16
CA VAL A 194 -12.32 12.26 -5.24
C VAL A 194 -13.68 12.96 -5.25
N ARG A 195 -14.28 13.18 -6.42
CA ARG A 195 -15.64 13.75 -6.57
C ARG A 195 -16.70 12.88 -5.91
N ALA A 196 -16.65 11.56 -6.13
CA ALA A 196 -17.59 10.62 -5.52
C ALA A 196 -17.50 10.60 -3.98
N VAL A 197 -16.28 10.70 -3.44
CA VAL A 197 -16.04 10.72 -1.98
C VAL A 197 -16.35 12.09 -1.36
N THR A 198 -16.27 13.19 -2.13
CA THR A 198 -16.59 14.56 -1.66
C THR A 198 -18.09 14.88 -1.75
N HIS A 199 -18.76 14.45 -2.82
CA HIS A 199 -20.15 14.79 -3.14
C HIS A 199 -21.13 13.67 -2.78
N THR A 200 -20.74 12.78 -1.87
CA THR A 200 -21.55 11.61 -1.49
C THR A 200 -22.98 12.00 -1.10
N GLU A 201 -23.96 11.60 -1.91
CA GLU A 201 -25.37 11.62 -1.52
C GLU A 201 -25.59 10.66 -0.35
N ARG A 202 -26.41 11.04 0.64
CA ARG A 202 -26.66 10.31 1.91
C ARG A 202 -26.96 8.81 1.76
N SER A 203 -27.35 8.35 0.57
CA SER A 203 -27.82 6.99 0.31
C SER A 203 -26.74 5.99 -0.13
N GLN A 204 -25.52 6.41 -0.50
CA GLN A 204 -24.43 5.48 -0.87
C GLN A 204 -23.10 5.91 -0.27
N ALA A 205 -22.66 5.25 0.81
CA ALA A 205 -21.32 5.47 1.33
C ALA A 205 -20.25 5.10 0.29
N PRO A 206 -19.15 5.87 0.17
CA PRO A 206 -18.08 5.55 -0.76
C PRO A 206 -17.47 4.18 -0.48
N SER A 207 -17.05 3.48 -1.54
CA SER A 207 -16.39 2.19 -1.37
C SER A 207 -15.11 2.31 -0.53
N ARG A 208 -14.77 1.25 0.22
CA ARG A 208 -13.48 1.21 0.97
C ARG A 208 -12.29 1.48 0.06
N ARG A 209 -12.31 0.94 -1.18
CA ARG A 209 -11.24 1.16 -2.16
C ARG A 209 -11.12 2.65 -2.54
N ALA A 210 -12.25 3.33 -2.77
CA ALA A 210 -12.25 4.77 -3.05
C ALA A 210 -11.67 5.57 -1.88
N MET A 211 -12.04 5.23 -0.64
CA MET A 211 -11.49 5.86 0.56
C MET A 211 -9.97 5.67 0.66
N HIS A 212 -9.45 4.46 0.42
CA HIS A 212 -8.00 4.21 0.41
C HIS A 212 -7.29 4.98 -0.70
N LEU A 213 -7.84 5.00 -1.92
CA LEU A 213 -7.21 5.71 -3.04
C LEU A 213 -7.10 7.20 -2.74
N VAL A 214 -8.18 7.84 -2.28
CA VAL A 214 -8.18 9.27 -1.94
C VAL A 214 -7.21 9.57 -0.79
N ALA A 215 -7.21 8.73 0.25
CA ALA A 215 -6.29 8.88 1.37
C ALA A 215 -4.82 8.78 0.92
N LEU A 216 -4.50 7.80 0.07
CA LEU A 216 -3.14 7.59 -0.44
C LEU A 216 -2.68 8.69 -1.38
N VAL A 217 -3.58 9.27 -2.19
CA VAL A 217 -3.28 10.46 -3.02
C VAL A 217 -2.83 11.63 -2.15
N GLY A 218 -3.52 11.86 -1.02
CA GLY A 218 -3.13 12.87 -0.04
C GLY A 218 -1.81 12.55 0.67
N ALA A 219 -1.62 11.30 1.09
CA ALA A 219 -0.39 10.88 1.78
C ALA A 219 0.85 10.91 0.87
N ALA A 220 0.67 10.62 -0.42
CA ALA A 220 1.71 10.63 -1.44
C ALA A 220 2.10 12.05 -1.92
N GLY A 221 1.43 13.10 -1.43
CA GLY A 221 1.67 14.47 -1.90
C GLY A 221 1.23 14.71 -3.35
N LEU A 222 0.37 13.85 -3.91
CA LEU A 222 -0.09 13.97 -5.29
C LEU A 222 -1.20 15.01 -5.47
N SER A 223 -1.89 15.42 -4.40
CA SER A 223 -3.02 16.34 -4.47
C SER A 223 -2.68 17.63 -5.23
N GLY A 224 -1.54 18.26 -4.94
CA GLY A 224 -1.14 19.52 -5.60
C GLY A 224 -0.84 19.36 -7.10
N ARG A 225 -0.40 18.17 -7.52
CA ARG A 225 -0.15 17.85 -8.93
C ARG A 225 -1.44 17.54 -9.68
N LEU A 226 -2.37 16.83 -9.05
CA LEU A 226 -3.63 16.40 -9.68
C LEU A 226 -4.70 17.49 -9.67
N PHE A 227 -4.67 18.38 -8.67
CA PHE A 227 -5.64 19.45 -8.47
C PHE A 227 -4.92 20.80 -8.29
N PRO A 228 -4.25 21.30 -9.36
CA PRO A 228 -3.50 22.55 -9.30
C PRO A 228 -4.46 23.73 -9.26
N GLY A 229 -4.16 24.74 -8.43
CA GLY A 229 -4.96 25.97 -8.35
C GLY A 229 -5.72 26.16 -7.03
N HIS A 230 -6.26 27.36 -6.85
CA HIS A 230 -6.93 27.77 -5.61
C HIS A 230 -8.41 27.38 -5.59
N GLU A 231 -8.99 27.07 -6.74
CA GLU A 231 -10.35 26.55 -6.88
C GLU A 231 -10.53 25.18 -6.20
N TYR A 232 -9.43 24.44 -5.98
CA TYR A 232 -9.43 23.13 -5.33
C TYR A 232 -9.20 23.16 -3.82
N LEU A 233 -9.21 24.34 -3.17
CA LEU A 233 -8.97 24.45 -1.72
C LEU A 233 -9.87 23.55 -0.87
N ASN A 234 -11.16 23.45 -1.22
CA ASN A 234 -12.09 22.55 -0.53
C ASN A 234 -11.76 21.07 -0.78
N THR A 235 -11.37 20.73 -2.01
CA THR A 235 -10.92 19.38 -2.39
C THR A 235 -9.69 18.97 -1.59
N HIS A 236 -8.68 19.86 -1.49
CA HIS A 236 -7.47 19.63 -0.69
C HIS A 236 -7.81 19.39 0.78
N ARG A 237 -8.70 20.21 1.37
CA ARG A 237 -9.14 20.04 2.76
C ARG A 237 -9.86 18.70 2.98
N HIS A 238 -10.66 18.24 2.02
CA HIS A 238 -11.37 16.97 2.12
C HIS A 238 -10.42 15.77 1.99
N ILE A 239 -9.51 15.81 1.02
CA ILE A 239 -8.45 14.81 0.89
C ILE A 239 -7.63 14.73 2.18
N GLU A 240 -7.31 15.89 2.76
CA GLU A 240 -6.56 15.99 4.02
C GLU A 240 -7.30 15.35 5.20
N HIS A 241 -8.60 15.63 5.32
CA HIS A 241 -9.45 15.02 6.33
C HIS A 241 -9.49 13.50 6.21
N ILE A 242 -9.68 12.98 4.99
CA ILE A 242 -9.70 11.54 4.71
C ILE A 242 -8.35 10.89 4.98
N THR A 243 -7.27 11.56 4.58
CA THR A 243 -5.90 11.05 4.79
C THR A 243 -5.61 10.89 6.27
N SER A 244 -5.99 11.90 7.08
CA SER A 244 -5.81 11.88 8.53
C SER A 244 -6.66 10.81 9.23
N GLY A 245 -7.84 10.51 8.68
CA GLY A 245 -8.73 9.46 9.20
C GLY A 245 -8.37 8.04 8.76
N ASN A 246 -7.47 7.86 7.80
CA ASN A 246 -7.07 6.56 7.30
C ASN A 246 -5.73 6.10 7.94
N PRO A 247 -5.69 4.98 8.68
CA PRO A 247 -4.50 4.59 9.43
C PRO A 247 -3.28 4.30 8.55
N ILE A 248 -3.49 3.72 7.35
CA ILE A 248 -2.40 3.43 6.41
C ILE A 248 -1.86 4.74 5.82
N ALA A 249 -2.75 5.62 5.35
CA ALA A 249 -2.33 6.86 4.71
C ALA A 249 -1.68 7.82 5.71
N ALA A 250 -2.16 7.87 6.96
CA ALA A 250 -1.52 8.59 8.04
C ALA A 250 -0.09 8.07 8.32
N ALA A 251 0.11 6.75 8.33
CA ALA A 251 1.43 6.15 8.49
C ALA A 251 2.37 6.49 7.32
N VAL A 252 1.90 6.39 6.07
CA VAL A 252 2.66 6.81 4.87
C VAL A 252 3.10 8.26 5.00
N ARG A 253 2.17 9.16 5.34
CA ARG A 253 2.46 10.59 5.49
C ARG A 253 3.52 10.82 6.55
N SER A 254 3.36 10.22 7.72
CA SER A 254 4.31 10.35 8.83
C SER A 254 5.72 9.93 8.42
N VAL A 255 5.87 8.80 7.74
CA VAL A 255 7.19 8.33 7.27
C VAL A 255 7.76 9.24 6.18
N ARG A 256 6.94 9.68 5.22
CA ARG A 256 7.37 10.59 4.14
C ARG A 256 7.84 11.94 4.71
N GLU A 257 7.09 12.52 5.64
CA GLU A 257 7.45 13.79 6.27
C GLU A 257 8.73 13.69 7.10
N ALA A 258 8.93 12.56 7.81
CA ALA A 258 10.18 12.28 8.51
C ALA A 258 11.37 12.16 7.55
N ASP A 259 11.21 11.47 6.41
CA ASP A 259 12.25 11.35 5.38
C ASP A 259 12.55 12.73 4.73
N GLU A 260 11.54 13.58 4.52
CA GLU A 260 11.70 14.95 4.00
C GLU A 260 12.41 15.88 4.98
N GLU A 261 12.12 15.78 6.27
CA GLU A 261 12.81 16.51 7.32
C GLU A 261 14.26 16.04 7.47
N ALA A 262 14.51 14.73 7.43
CA ALA A 262 15.85 14.17 7.45
C ALA A 262 16.68 14.61 6.23
N ARG A 263 16.06 14.75 5.05
CA ARG A 263 16.74 15.32 3.87
C ARG A 263 17.07 16.80 4.06
N ARG A 264 16.14 17.60 4.55
CA ARG A 264 16.33 19.04 4.79
C ARG A 264 17.41 19.36 5.84
N SER A 265 17.70 18.44 6.76
CA SER A 265 18.75 18.63 7.77
C SER A 265 20.15 18.27 7.30
N LEU A 266 20.28 17.60 6.14
CA LEU A 266 21.55 17.24 5.51
C LEU A 266 22.03 18.30 4.50
N ASP A 267 21.11 19.15 4.01
CA ASP A 267 21.37 20.28 3.11
C ASP A 267 21.79 21.55 3.88
#